data_AF-A0AAD4XI69-F1
#
_entry.id   AF-A0AAD4XI69-F1
#
_cell.length_a   1.000
_cell.length_b   1.000
_cell.length_c   1.000
_cell.angle_alpha   90.00
_cell.angle_beta   90.00
_cell.angle_gamma   90.00
#
_symmetry.space_group_name_H-M   'P 1'
#
loop_
_entity.id
_entity.type
_entity.pdbx_description
1 polymer ?
#
loop_
_entity_poly.entity_id
_entity_poly.type
_entity_poly.pdbx_seq_one_letter_code
_entity_poly.pdbx_strand_id
1 'polypeptide(L)'
;MILYAIAMADYDQEKPELRKNLLKTKDGIESLALFHSSVCRYTNALGAMIYPIYGQGELPQAFCRCAAVKGALYVRFSDPLSSK
;
A
#
# COMPACT_ATOMS: atom_id res chain seq x y z
N MET A 1 -0.79 -10.06 -18.49
CA MET A 1 -0.89 -8.62 -18.16
C MET A 1 -1.89 -8.36 -17.04
N ILE A 2 -3.18 -8.73 -17.18
CA ILE A 2 -4.22 -8.47 -16.16
C ILE A 2 -3.88 -9.10 -14.79
N LEU A 3 -3.46 -10.36 -14.77
CA LEU A 3 -3.18 -11.11 -13.54
C LEU A 3 -2.09 -10.47 -12.65
N TYR A 4 -0.97 -10.05 -13.24
CA TYR A 4 0.16 -9.49 -12.49
C TYR A 4 0.10 -7.96 -12.38
N ALA A 5 -0.36 -7.26 -13.42
CA ALA A 5 -0.33 -5.80 -13.45
C ALA A 5 -1.56 -5.14 -12.80
N ILE A 6 -2.72 -5.81 -12.83
CA ILE A 6 -3.97 -5.25 -12.29
C ILE A 6 -4.39 -5.98 -11.02
N ALA A 7 -4.49 -7.31 -11.08
CA ALA A 7 -4.83 -8.11 -9.90
C ALA A 7 -3.65 -8.30 -8.93
N MET A 8 -2.45 -7.83 -9.31
CA MET A 8 -1.23 -7.83 -8.48
C MET A 8 -0.94 -9.19 -7.83
N ALA A 9 -1.02 -10.27 -8.62
CA ALA A 9 -0.63 -11.58 -8.13
C ALA A 9 0.86 -11.61 -7.77
N ASP A 10 1.18 -11.95 -6.52
CA ASP A 10 2.56 -11.97 -5.99
C ASP A 10 3.40 -13.15 -6.52
N TYR A 11 2.75 -14.19 -7.05
CA TYR A 11 3.40 -15.44 -7.43
C TYR A 11 2.88 -15.99 -8.75
N ASP A 12 3.74 -16.78 -9.40
CA ASP A 12 3.42 -17.55 -10.60
C ASP A 12 2.29 -18.55 -10.33
N GLN A 13 1.15 -18.33 -10.97
CA GLN A 13 -0.07 -19.12 -10.77
C GLN A 13 -0.05 -20.45 -11.55
N GLU A 14 0.93 -20.67 -12.44
CA GLU A 14 1.00 -21.88 -13.27
C GLU A 14 1.76 -23.03 -12.60
N LYS A 15 2.48 -22.76 -11.49
CA LYS A 15 3.29 -23.76 -10.78
C LYS A 15 2.51 -24.41 -9.62
N PRO A 16 2.16 -25.71 -9.72
CA PRO A 16 1.33 -26.40 -8.73
C PRO A 16 2.02 -26.66 -7.38
N GLU A 17 3.34 -26.44 -7.28
CA GLU A 17 4.13 -26.59 -6.05
C GLU A 17 3.79 -25.49 -5.01
N LEU A 18 3.29 -24.33 -5.45
CA LEU A 18 3.07 -23.12 -4.64
C LEU A 18 1.60 -22.86 -4.27
N ARG A 19 0.77 -23.91 -4.26
CA ARG A 19 -0.71 -23.87 -4.15
C ARG A 19 -1.30 -23.14 -2.93
N LYS A 20 -0.50 -22.70 -1.95
CA LYS A 20 -1.02 -22.03 -0.75
C LYS A 20 -1.60 -20.65 -1.04
N ASN A 21 -1.14 -19.94 -2.08
CA ASN A 21 -1.51 -18.55 -2.35
C ASN A 21 -2.07 -18.34 -3.77
N LEU A 22 -2.83 -19.32 -4.30
CA LEU A 22 -3.49 -19.14 -5.58
C LEU A 22 -4.61 -18.09 -5.47
N LEU A 23 -4.59 -17.13 -6.39
CA LEU A 23 -5.58 -16.07 -6.47
C LEU A 23 -6.92 -16.68 -6.88
N LYS A 24 -7.95 -16.51 -6.05
CA LYS A 24 -9.29 -16.96 -6.40
C LYS A 24 -9.87 -16.02 -7.45
N THR A 25 -10.68 -16.57 -8.36
CA THR A 25 -11.34 -15.78 -9.42
C THR A 25 -12.15 -14.62 -8.85
N LYS A 26 -12.84 -14.85 -7.73
CA LYS A 26 -13.61 -13.80 -7.05
C LYS A 26 -12.70 -12.62 -6.63
N ASP A 27 -11.61 -12.92 -5.92
CA ASP A 27 -10.67 -11.91 -5.43
C ASP A 27 -9.99 -11.15 -6.59
N GLY A 28 -9.72 -11.84 -7.70
CA GLY A 28 -9.20 -11.23 -8.92
C GLY A 28 -10.18 -10.29 -9.60
N ILE A 29 -11.46 -10.66 -9.68
CA ILE A 29 -12.52 -9.79 -10.23
C ILE A 29 -12.73 -8.57 -9.33
N GLU A 30 -12.73 -8.74 -8.01
CA GLU A 30 -12.84 -7.63 -7.05
C GLU A 30 -11.67 -6.65 -7.19
N SER A 31 -10.45 -7.16 -7.33
CA SER A 31 -9.25 -6.32 -7.56
C SER A 31 -9.32 -5.57 -8.90
N LEU A 32 -9.81 -6.22 -9.96
CA LEU A 32 -10.01 -5.59 -11.26
C LEU A 32 -11.07 -4.47 -11.21
N ALA A 33 -12.20 -4.73 -10.53
CA ALA A 33 -13.24 -3.72 -10.33
C ALA A 33 -12.72 -2.53 -9.49
N LEU A 34 -11.93 -2.80 -8.45
CA LEU A 34 -11.31 -1.77 -7.62
C LEU A 34 -10.35 -0.91 -8.43
N PHE A 35 -9.46 -1.52 -9.23
CA PHE A 35 -8.54 -0.80 -10.10
C PHE A 35 -9.31 0.11 -11.06
N HIS A 36 -10.33 -0.42 -11.74
CA HIS A 36 -11.16 0.35 -12.68
C HIS A 36 -11.85 1.54 -12.00
N SER A 37 -12.40 1.36 -10.79
CA SER A 37 -13.02 2.44 -10.01
C SER A 37 -12.02 3.48 -9.46
N SER A 38 -10.72 3.19 -9.52
CA SER A 38 -9.67 4.05 -8.99
C SER A 38 -8.94 4.84 -10.07
N VAL A 39 -8.92 4.34 -11.31
CA VAL A 39 -8.37 5.06 -12.48
C VAL A 39 -9.08 6.41 -12.64
N CYS A 40 -8.31 7.46 -12.93
CA CYS A 40 -8.80 8.82 -13.16
C CYS A 40 -9.63 9.43 -12.02
N ARG A 41 -9.55 8.88 -10.80
CA ARG A 41 -10.27 9.44 -9.64
C ARG A 41 -9.79 10.85 -9.28
N TYR A 42 -8.53 11.17 -9.57
CA TYR A 42 -7.93 12.47 -9.30
C TYR A 42 -7.54 13.13 -10.61
N THR A 43 -7.87 14.41 -10.80
CA THR A 43 -7.59 15.16 -12.04
C THR A 43 -6.11 15.22 -12.38
N ASN A 44 -5.24 15.12 -11.37
CA ASN A 44 -3.79 15.20 -11.50
C ASN A 44 -3.11 13.82 -11.50
N ALA A 45 -3.88 12.72 -11.46
CA ALA A 45 -3.35 11.37 -11.51
C ALA A 45 -4.18 10.51 -12.47
N LEU A 46 -3.59 10.20 -13.63
CA LEU A 46 -4.22 9.36 -14.66
C LEU A 46 -4.28 7.88 -14.25
N GLY A 47 -3.45 7.44 -13.30
CA GLY A 47 -3.40 6.08 -12.81
C GLY A 47 -4.37 5.78 -11.67
N ALA A 48 -4.46 4.50 -11.29
CA ALA A 48 -5.24 4.06 -10.12
C ALA A 48 -4.52 4.26 -8.77
N MET A 49 -3.21 4.56 -8.79
CA MET A 49 -2.36 4.67 -7.61
C MET A 49 -1.92 6.12 -7.38
N ILE A 50 -1.69 6.46 -6.12
CA ILE A 50 -1.15 7.76 -5.68
C ILE A 50 0.08 7.54 -4.80
N TYR A 51 0.94 8.54 -4.72
CA TYR A 51 2.15 8.50 -3.90
C TYR A 51 2.33 9.82 -3.13
N PRO A 52 2.74 9.79 -1.84
CA PRO A 52 2.97 11.02 -1.08
C PRO A 52 4.13 11.84 -1.68
N ILE A 53 4.01 13.16 -1.67
CA ILE A 53 4.96 14.08 -2.31
C ILE A 53 6.39 13.94 -1.75
N TYR A 54 6.53 13.68 -0.45
CA TYR A 54 7.84 13.48 0.21
C TYR A 54 8.13 12.01 0.52
N GLY A 55 7.37 11.09 -0.07
CA GLY A 55 7.54 9.65 0.09
C GLY A 55 6.80 9.03 1.27
N GLN A 56 6.93 7.71 1.37
CA GLN A 56 6.17 6.88 2.32
C GLN A 56 6.42 7.24 3.80
N GLY A 57 7.55 7.89 4.11
CA GLY A 57 7.91 8.31 5.48
C GLY A 57 6.98 9.36 6.09
N GLU A 58 6.20 10.07 5.26
CA GLU A 58 5.22 11.07 5.72
C GLU A 58 4.02 10.44 6.44
N LEU A 59 3.64 9.22 6.06
CA LEU A 59 2.46 8.55 6.63
C LEU A 59 2.59 8.33 8.15
N PRO A 60 3.68 7.72 8.66
CA PRO A 60 3.91 7.62 10.10
C PRO A 60 3.84 8.95 10.83
N GLN A 61 4.43 10.02 10.27
CA GLN A 61 4.44 11.33 10.90
C GLN A 61 3.04 11.96 10.94
N ALA A 62 2.26 11.82 9.86
CA ALA A 62 0.87 12.27 9.81
C ALA A 62 0.01 11.56 10.88
N PHE A 63 0.17 10.25 11.05
CA PHE A 63 -0.52 9.50 12.11
C PHE A 63 -0.07 9.92 13.52
N CYS A 64 1.23 10.14 13.75
CA CYS A 64 1.73 10.62 15.03
C CYS A 64 1.12 11.99 15.40
N ARG A 65 0.99 12.88 14.41
CA ARG A 65 0.32 14.18 14.59
C ARG A 65 -1.16 14.00 14.97
N CYS A 66 -1.89 13.15 14.25
CA CYS A 66 -3.30 12.86 14.56
C CYS A 66 -3.49 12.28 15.96
N ALA A 67 -2.56 11.42 16.41
CA ALA A 67 -2.60 10.81 17.74
C ALA A 67 -2.27 11.85 18.84
N ALA A 68 -1.30 12.74 18.61
CA ALA A 68 -0.93 13.79 19.54
C ALA A 68 -2.08 14.78 19.80
N VAL A 69 -2.93 15.06 18.81
CA VAL A 69 -4.17 15.86 18.99
C VAL A 69 -5.11 15.23 20.03
N LYS A 70 -5.06 13.90 20.19
CA LYS A 70 -5.83 13.14 21.21
C LYS A 70 -5.04 12.88 22.50
N GLY A 71 -3.90 13.55 22.70
CA GLY A 71 -3.06 13.43 23.89
C GLY A 71 -2.12 12.22 23.89
N ALA A 72 -2.00 11.47 22.79
CA ALA A 72 -1.06 10.35 22.70
C ALA A 72 0.38 10.85 22.51
N LEU A 73 1.34 10.15 23.11
CA LEU A 73 2.76 10.45 22.99
C LEU A 73 3.46 9.36 22.15
N TYR A 74 4.14 9.78 21.09
CA TYR A 74 4.94 8.89 20.24
C TYR A 74 6.41 8.96 20.65
N VAL A 75 6.98 7.84 21.11
CA VAL A 75 8.39 7.74 21.47
C VAL A 75 9.16 7.16 20.29
N ARG A 76 10.13 7.92 19.78
CA ARG A 76 11.08 7.44 18.78
C ARG A 76 12.32 6.94 19.50
N PHE A 77 12.77 5.73 19.19
CA PHE A 77 14.06 5.25 19.67
C PHE A 77 15.17 6.10 19.07
N SER A 78 16.06 6.62 19.92
CA SER A 78 17.29 7.28 19.50
C SER A 78 18.42 6.64 20.28
N ASP A 79 19.48 6.24 19.59
CA ASP A 79 20.65 5.65 20.23
C ASP A 79 21.24 6.66 21.24
N PRO A 80 21.46 6.26 22.50
CA PRO A 80 22.00 7.16 23.53
C PRO A 80 23.43 7.65 23.25
N LEU A 81 24.10 7.13 22.20
CA LEU A 81 25.48 7.44 21.83
C LEU A 81 25.61 8.41 20.65
N SER A 82 24.51 8.82 19.99
CA SER A 82 24.53 9.78 18.87
C SER A 82 24.41 11.25 19.31
N SER A 83 24.60 11.51 20.62
CA SER A 83 24.74 12.86 21.18
C SER A 83 26.16 13.02 21.76
N LYS A 84 27.16 12.95 20.89
CA LYS A 84 28.49 13.54 21.10
C LYS A 84 28.87 14.34 19.88
#